data_AF-A0A831VS00-F1
#
_entry.id   AF-A0A831VS00-F1
#
_cell.length_a   1.000
_cell.length_b   1.000
_cell.length_c   1.000
_cell.angle_alpha   90.00
_cell.angle_beta   90.00
_cell.angle_gamma   90.00
#
_symmetry.space_group_name_H-M   'P 1'
#
loop_
_entity.id
_entity.type
_entity.pdbx_description
1 polymer ?
#
loop_
_entity_poly.entity_id
_entity_poly.type
_entity_poly.pdbx_seq_one_letter_code
_entity_poly.pdbx_strand_id
1 'polypeptide(L)' 'MANILSTYEGMPTGYRKVFIRMLGVERDKLPHLEDDLRKKATLLYVVDHRENRREIFYRKMHGDLDVIKESI' A
#
# COMPACT_ATOMS: atom_id res chain seq x y z
N MET A 1 -7.68 4.46 14.99
CA MET A 1 -8.12 3.05 14.93
C MET A 1 -7.76 2.48 13.56
N ALA A 2 -7.33 1.22 13.49
CA ALA A 2 -6.98 0.54 12.24
C ALA A 2 -7.89 -0.66 11.99
N ASN A 3 -8.32 -0.86 10.74
CA ASN A 3 -9.04 -2.05 10.28
C ASN A 3 -8.16 -2.75 9.24
N ILE A 4 -7.93 -4.04 9.43
CA ILE A 4 -7.09 -4.86 8.57
C ILE A 4 -7.95 -5.97 7.98
N LEU A 5 -8.06 -5.98 6.67
CA LEU A 5 -8.70 -7.05 5.90
C LEU A 5 -7.62 -7.83 5.15
N SER A 6 -7.85 -9.11 4.91
CA SER A 6 -6.96 -9.91 4.09
C SER A 6 -7.71 -10.89 3.21
N THR A 7 -7.16 -11.19 2.04
CA THR A 7 -7.68 -12.22 1.13
C THR A 7 -6.53 -13.00 0.49
N TYR A 8 -6.78 -14.27 0.23
CA TYR A 8 -5.88 -15.14 -0.54
C TYR A 8 -6.26 -15.19 -2.03
N GLU A 9 -7.37 -14.54 -2.41
CA GLU A 9 -7.91 -14.60 -3.76
C GLU A 9 -6.96 -14.01 -4.82
N GLY A 10 -6.70 -14.82 -5.86
CA GLY A 10 -5.83 -14.48 -6.97
C GLY A 10 -4.35 -14.35 -6.60
N MET A 11 -3.92 -14.86 -5.43
CA MET A 11 -2.52 -14.85 -5.00
C MET A 11 -1.88 -16.23 -5.13
N PRO A 12 -0.57 -16.30 -5.43
CA PRO A 12 0.17 -17.56 -5.41
C PRO A 12 0.23 -18.14 -3.99
N THR A 13 0.40 -19.46 -3.90
CA THR A 13 0.54 -20.18 -2.62
C THR A 13 1.63 -19.55 -1.76
N GLY A 14 1.32 -19.31 -0.47
CA GLY A 14 2.22 -18.66 0.47
C GLY A 14 2.11 -17.13 0.52
N TYR A 15 1.26 -16.53 -0.32
CA TYR A 15 1.01 -15.08 -0.33
C TYR A 15 -0.45 -14.75 -0.02
N ARG A 16 -0.67 -13.53 0.45
CA ARG A 16 -2.00 -12.94 0.64
C ARG A 16 -1.94 -11.44 0.37
N LYS A 17 -3.09 -10.86 0.00
CA LYS A 17 -3.27 -9.40 0.01
C LYS A 17 -3.72 -8.97 1.39
N VAL A 18 -3.20 -7.85 1.85
CA VAL A 18 -3.62 -7.20 3.11
C VAL A 18 -4.02 -5.77 2.79
N PHE A 19 -5.20 -5.38 3.24
CA PHE A 19 -5.75 -4.03 3.11
C PHE A 19 -5.79 -3.39 4.50
N ILE A 20 -5.04 -2.31 4.68
CA ILE A 20 -4.91 -1.61 5.95
C ILE A 20 -5.60 -0.26 5.82
N ARG A 21 -6.68 -0.05 6.56
CA ARG A 21 -7.37 1.25 6.67
C ARG A 21 -7.12 1.84 8.04
N MET A 22 -6.59 3.05 8.11
CA MET A 22 -6.27 3.72 9.37
C MET A 22 -6.97 5.08 9.44
N LEU A 23 -7.48 5.41 10.62
CA LEU A 23 -8.05 6.71 10.94
C LEU A 23 -7.20 7.42 11.99
N GLY A 24 -6.94 8.72 11.76
CA GLY A 24 -6.21 9.58 12.69
C GLY A 24 -4.69 9.41 12.66
N VAL A 25 -4.11 9.02 11.53
CA VAL A 25 -2.65 8.94 11.37
C VAL A 25 -2.07 10.35 11.22
N GLU A 26 -1.03 10.66 12.00
CA GLU A 26 -0.30 11.92 11.92
C GLU A 26 0.45 12.02 10.57
N ARG A 27 0.43 13.19 9.93
CA ARG A 27 0.84 13.35 8.51
C ARG A 27 2.34 13.23 8.31
N ASP A 28 3.10 13.76 9.24
CA ASP A 28 4.55 13.65 9.35
C ASP A 28 5.02 12.19 9.52
N LYS A 29 4.16 11.32 10.07
CA LYS A 29 4.46 9.88 10.24
C LYS A 29 4.11 9.03 9.02
N LEU A 30 3.33 9.53 8.06
CA LEU A 30 2.91 8.74 6.90
C LEU A 30 4.07 8.27 6.02
N PRO A 31 5.07 9.12 5.67
CA PRO A 31 6.23 8.67 4.91
C PRO A 31 6.99 7.52 5.58
N HIS A 32 7.22 7.63 6.89
CA HIS A 32 7.88 6.58 7.67
C HIS A 32 7.09 5.27 7.70
N LEU A 33 5.76 5.37 7.83
CA LEU A 33 4.88 4.21 7.81
C LEU A 33 4.89 3.51 6.44
N GLU A 34 4.86 4.27 5.34
CA GLU A 34 4.98 3.73 3.99
C GLU A 34 6.32 3.00 3.79
N ASP A 35 7.43 3.57 4.27
CA ASP A 35 8.75 2.94 4.22
C ASP A 35 8.81 1.64 5.01
N ASP A 36 8.25 1.63 6.23
CA ASP A 36 8.23 0.42 7.08
C ASP A 36 7.36 -0.69 6.48
N LEU A 37 6.24 -0.35 5.84
CA LEU A 37 5.43 -1.31 5.10
C LEU A 37 6.18 -1.88 3.89
N ARG A 38 6.89 -1.04 3.13
CA ARG A 38 7.70 -1.48 1.97
C ARG A 38 8.83 -2.45 2.36
N LYS A 39 9.39 -2.31 3.55
CA LYS A 39 10.42 -3.26 4.07
C LYS A 39 9.85 -4.66 4.35
N LYS A 40 8.54 -4.78 4.60
CA LYS A 40 7.89 -6.03 5.01
C LYS A 40 7.09 -6.69 3.89
N ALA A 41 6.55 -5.90 2.97
CA ALA A 41 5.69 -6.38 1.90
C ALA A 41 5.75 -5.45 0.68
N THR A 42 5.28 -5.96 -0.46
CA THR A 42 5.05 -5.11 -1.63
C THR A 42 3.86 -4.19 -1.37
N LEU A 43 4.11 -2.88 -1.25
CA LEU A 43 3.05 -1.88 -1.17
C LEU A 43 2.43 -1.72 -2.57
N LEU A 44 1.12 -1.99 -2.70
CA LEU A 44 0.42 -1.98 -3.99
C LEU A 44 -0.25 -0.64 -4.30
N TYR A 45 -0.80 0.02 -3.28
CA TYR A 45 -1.38 1.35 -3.44
C TYR A 45 -1.53 2.04 -2.09
N VAL A 46 -1.60 3.37 -2.12
CA VAL A 46 -1.95 4.23 -0.98
C VAL A 46 -3.10 5.13 -1.40
N VAL A 47 -4.10 5.25 -0.53
CA VAL A 47 -5.21 6.19 -0.71
C VAL A 47 -5.26 7.08 0.52
N ASP A 48 -5.11 8.38 0.29
CA ASP A 48 -5.33 9.41 1.28
C ASP A 48 -6.56 10.22 0.88
N HIS A 49 -7.66 9.93 1.56
CA HIS A 49 -8.93 10.61 1.34
C HIS A 49 -8.91 12.08 1.76
N ARG A 50 -7.97 12.51 2.63
CA ARG A 50 -7.93 13.89 3.12
C ARG A 50 -7.36 14.84 2.06
N GLU A 51 -6.32 14.41 1.35
CA GLU A 51 -5.70 15.18 0.26
C GLU A 51 -6.19 14.74 -1.13
N ASN A 52 -7.17 13.84 -1.19
CA ASN A 52 -7.61 13.18 -2.43
C ASN A 52 -6.43 12.60 -3.24
N ARG A 53 -5.43 12.05 -2.53
CA ARG A 53 -4.21 11.51 -3.13
C ARG A 53 -4.38 10.00 -3.28
N ARG A 54 -4.21 9.51 -4.50
CA ARG A 54 -4.12 8.08 -4.80
C ARG A 54 -2.78 7.80 -5.45
N GLU A 55 -2.10 6.79 -4.96
CA GLU A 55 -0.84 6.31 -5.53
C GLU A 55 -0.98 4.81 -5.78
N ILE A 56 -0.65 4.38 -7.00
CA ILE A 56 -0.70 2.97 -7.39
C ILE A 56 0.72 2.55 -7.73
N PHE A 57 1.18 1.48 -7.11
CA PHE A 57 2.52 0.93 -7.33
C PHE A 57 2.36 -0.35 -8.13
N TYR A 58 2.89 -0.36 -9.36
CA TYR A 58 2.86 -1.54 -10.20
C TYR A 58 4.04 -2.45 -9.87
N ARG A 59 3.75 -3.74 -9.72
CA ARG A 59 4.79 -4.77 -9.63
C ARG A 59 5.12 -5.23 -11.05
N LYS A 60 6.36 -5.04 -11.51
CA LYS A 60 6.86 -5.77 -12.67
C LYS A 60 7.02 -7.25 -12.28
N MET A 61 6.50 -8.15 -13.11
CA MET A 61 6.60 -9.59 -12.88
C MET A 61 8.05 -10.11 -12.94
N HIS A 62 8.98 -9.30 -13.49
CA HIS A 62 10.42 -9.49 -13.42
C HIS A 62 11.10 -8.11 -13.37
N GLY A 63 11.58 -7.68 -12.20
CA GLY A 63 12.31 -6.41 -12.02
C GLY A 63 11.74 -5.47 -10.96
N ASP A 64 12.53 -4.46 -10.62
CA ASP A 64 12.27 -3.50 -9.54
C ASP A 64 10.94 -2.75 -9.70
N LEU A 65 10.42 -2.26 -8.57
CA LEU A 65 9.16 -1.53 -8.48
C LEU A 65 9.30 -0.15 -9.13
N ASP A 66 8.65 0.05 -10.28
CA ASP A 66 8.45 1.38 -10.85
C ASP A 66 7.25 2.07 -10.16
N VAL A 67 7.49 3.26 -9.60
CA VAL A 67 6.44 4.11 -9.04
C VAL A 67 5.80 4.91 -10.18
N ILE A 68 4.57 4.56 -10.56
CA ILE A 68 3.75 5.40 -11.44
C ILE A 68 2.79 6.19 -10.56
N LYS A 69 3.09 7.47 -10.31
CA LYS A 69 2.15 8.38 -9.63
C LYS A 69 1.05 8.78 -10.59
N GLU A 70 0.01 7.97 -10.72
CA GLU A 70 -1.27 8.44 -11.26
C GLU A 70 -2.05 9.12 -10.12
N SER A 71 -1.99 10.45 -10.09
CA SER A 71 -2.97 11.27 -9.35
C SER A 71 -4.17 11.48 -10.27
N ILE A 72 -5.33 10.91 -9.90
CA ILE A 72 -6.62 11.16 -10.55
C ILE A 72 -7.39 12.16 -9.71
#